data_AF-A0A7S1DFX4-F1
#
_entry.id   AF-A0A7S1DFX4-F1
#
_cell.length_a   1.000
_cell.length_b   1.000
_cell.length_c   1.000
_cell.angle_alpha   90.00
_cell.angle_beta   90.00
_cell.angle_gamma   90.00
#
_symmetry.space_group_name_H-M   'P 1'
#
loop_
_entity.id
_entity.type
_entity.pdbx_description
1 polymer ?
#
loop_
_entity_poly.entity_id
_entity_poly.type
_entity_poly.pdbx_seq_one_letter_code
_entity_poly.pdbx_strand_id
1 'polypeptide(L)'
;PTYAGPMTRDDLPQLLRRFGRDECAQEPLYTALCELAADSPEALALLAEAPPEQRKANLLLAALHERVLAGAAPALAAYFPSAGGGRSPDASLAAALAACLNEQHVALLQH
;
A
#
# COMPACT_ATOMS: atom_id res chain seq x y z
N PRO A 1 18.77 -13.40 -17.64
CA PRO A 1 17.57 -12.69 -17.15
C PRO A 1 16.38 -13.65 -17.14
N THR A 2 16.06 -14.21 -15.98
CA THR A 2 14.92 -15.12 -15.79
C THR A 2 13.64 -14.36 -16.12
N TYR A 3 12.94 -14.78 -17.16
CA TYR A 3 11.60 -14.30 -17.47
C TYR A 3 10.70 -14.78 -16.32
N ALA A 4 10.46 -13.92 -15.33
CA ALA A 4 9.40 -14.16 -14.36
C ALA A 4 8.11 -14.28 -15.18
N GLY A 5 7.46 -15.44 -15.10
CA GLY A 5 6.16 -15.63 -15.74
C GLY A 5 5.16 -14.55 -15.29
N PRO A 6 4.00 -14.44 -15.95
CA PRO A 6 3.00 -13.45 -15.57
C PRO A 6 2.67 -13.61 -14.09
N MET A 7 2.94 -12.57 -13.28
CA MET A 7 2.60 -12.56 -11.86
C MET A 7 1.10 -12.82 -11.71
N THR A 8 0.80 -13.88 -11.00
CA THR A 8 -0.57 -14.28 -10.68
C THR A 8 -1.08 -13.49 -9.47
N ARG A 9 -2.39 -13.48 -9.27
CA ARG A 9 -3.02 -12.77 -8.13
C ARG A 9 -2.52 -13.33 -6.79
N ASP A 10 -2.18 -14.62 -6.76
CA ASP A 10 -1.64 -15.32 -5.60
C ASP A 10 -0.19 -14.91 -5.25
N ASP A 11 0.54 -14.29 -6.19
CA ASP A 11 1.91 -13.80 -5.96
C ASP A 11 1.94 -12.41 -5.31
N LEU A 12 0.83 -11.65 -5.37
CA LEU A 12 0.75 -10.27 -4.90
C LEU A 12 1.00 -10.11 -3.39
N PRO A 13 0.45 -10.97 -2.50
CA PRO A 13 0.78 -10.90 -1.08
C PRO A 13 2.28 -11.10 -0.83
N GLN A 14 2.90 -12.05 -1.53
CA GLN A 14 4.32 -12.34 -1.34
C GLN A 14 5.21 -11.21 -1.87
N LEU A 15 4.81 -10.57 -2.98
CA LEU A 15 5.46 -9.37 -3.49
C LEU A 15 5.44 -8.25 -2.44
N LEU A 16 4.28 -7.98 -1.83
CA LEU A 16 4.13 -6.92 -0.83
C LEU A 16 4.99 -7.18 0.40
N ARG A 17 4.89 -8.39 0.96
CA ARG A 17 5.70 -8.77 2.14
C ARG A 17 7.20 -8.72 1.85
N ARG A 18 7.62 -9.15 0.65
CA ARG A 18 9.03 -9.08 0.24
C ARG A 18 9.49 -7.63 0.12
N PHE A 19 8.72 -6.80 -0.56
CA PHE A 19 9.04 -5.38 -0.70
C PHE A 19 9.16 -4.68 0.65
N GLY A 20 8.20 -4.92 1.56
CA GLY A 20 8.24 -4.36 2.92
C GLY A 20 9.51 -4.74 3.69
N ARG A 21 9.94 -6.01 3.58
CA ARG A 21 11.15 -6.50 4.26
C ARG A 21 12.46 -6.04 3.61
N ASP A 22 12.53 -6.02 2.28
CA ASP A 22 13.78 -5.81 1.55
C ASP A 22 14.03 -4.31 1.31
N GLU A 23 13.00 -3.57 0.88
CA GLU A 23 13.11 -2.17 0.45
C GLU A 23 12.71 -1.17 1.55
N CYS A 24 11.73 -1.52 2.39
CA CYS A 24 11.21 -0.63 3.44
C CYS A 24 11.75 -0.92 4.85
N ALA A 25 12.81 -1.74 4.98
CA ALA A 25 13.31 -2.20 6.28
C ALA A 25 13.63 -1.08 7.29
N GLN A 26 14.00 0.11 6.80
CA GLN A 26 14.32 1.28 7.64
C GLN A 26 13.13 2.23 7.82
N GLU A 27 11.97 1.89 7.28
CA GLU A 27 10.75 2.69 7.32
C GLU A 27 9.62 1.86 7.97
N PRO A 28 9.49 1.89 9.31
CA PRO A 28 8.55 1.04 10.04
C PRO A 28 7.10 1.18 9.56
N LEU A 29 6.71 2.40 9.16
CA LEU A 29 5.38 2.65 8.60
C LEU A 29 5.15 1.87 7.30
N TYR A 30 6.06 1.98 6.33
CA TYR A 30 5.89 1.31 5.04
C TYR A 30 6.04 -0.21 5.16
N THR A 31 6.92 -0.69 6.05
CA THR A 31 6.98 -2.12 6.39
C THR A 31 5.63 -2.63 6.88
N ALA A 32 5.00 -1.92 7.82
CA ALA A 32 3.71 -2.29 8.36
C ALA A 32 2.58 -2.18 7.32
N LEU A 33 2.59 -1.14 6.48
CA LEU A 33 1.62 -0.98 5.39
C LEU A 33 1.72 -2.11 4.36
N CYS A 34 2.93 -2.55 4.02
CA CYS A 34 3.14 -3.69 3.12
C CYS A 34 2.58 -4.98 3.70
N GLU A 35 2.81 -5.25 4.99
CA GLU A 35 2.27 -6.45 5.64
C GLU A 35 0.72 -6.41 5.67
N LEU A 36 0.14 -5.28 6.09
CA LEU A 36 -1.31 -5.10 6.14
C LEU A 36 -1.95 -5.18 4.75
N ALA A 37 -1.31 -4.60 3.73
CA ALA A 37 -1.79 -4.68 2.35
C ALA A 37 -1.73 -6.10 1.80
N ALA A 38 -0.73 -6.90 2.22
CA ALA A 38 -0.62 -8.30 1.80
C ALA A 38 -1.76 -9.18 2.35
N ASP A 39 -2.37 -8.77 3.46
CA ASP A 39 -3.52 -9.44 4.09
C ASP A 39 -4.88 -8.80 3.70
N SER A 40 -4.89 -7.67 2.99
CA SER A 40 -6.12 -6.97 2.59
C SER A 40 -6.59 -7.40 1.20
N PRO A 41 -7.77 -8.04 1.09
CA PRO A 41 -8.36 -8.37 -0.21
C PRO A 41 -8.54 -7.15 -1.12
N GLU A 42 -8.85 -5.98 -0.56
CA GLU A 42 -9.07 -4.73 -1.28
C GLU A 42 -7.76 -4.21 -1.90
N ALA A 43 -6.65 -4.24 -1.15
CA ALA A 43 -5.34 -3.85 -1.67
C ALA A 43 -4.86 -4.81 -2.77
N LEU A 44 -5.05 -6.11 -2.57
CA LEU A 44 -4.73 -7.14 -3.56
C LEU A 44 -5.60 -7.01 -4.81
N ALA A 45 -6.87 -6.66 -4.66
CA ALA A 45 -7.76 -6.39 -5.78
C ALA A 45 -7.26 -5.19 -6.59
N LEU A 46 -6.95 -4.05 -5.95
CA LEU A 46 -6.38 -2.87 -6.61
C LEU A 46 -5.12 -3.19 -7.42
N LEU A 47 -4.17 -3.91 -6.82
CA LEU A 47 -2.94 -4.32 -7.50
C LEU A 47 -3.21 -5.25 -8.68
N ALA A 48 -4.24 -6.09 -8.61
CA ALA A 48 -4.56 -7.02 -9.67
C ALA A 48 -5.28 -6.37 -10.86
N GLU A 49 -6.07 -5.32 -10.59
CA GLU A 49 -6.70 -4.49 -11.64
C GLU A 49 -5.64 -3.69 -12.43
N ALA A 50 -4.52 -3.34 -11.81
CA ALA A 50 -3.44 -2.65 -12.49
C ALA A 50 -2.82 -3.50 -13.64
N PRO A 51 -2.37 -2.87 -14.75
CA PRO A 51 -1.60 -3.54 -15.79
C PRO A 51 -0.38 -4.26 -15.22
N PRO A 52 0.07 -5.41 -15.78
CA PRO A 52 1.19 -6.20 -15.25
C PRO A 52 2.46 -5.39 -14.93
N GLU A 53 2.76 -4.37 -15.74
CA GLU A 53 3.92 -3.48 -15.59
C GLU A 53 3.81 -2.51 -14.40
N GLN A 54 2.59 -2.30 -13.91
CA GLN A 54 2.22 -1.40 -12.80
C GLN A 54 1.86 -2.17 -11.51
N ARG A 55 1.87 -3.51 -11.52
CA ARG A 55 1.62 -4.34 -10.32
C ARG A 55 2.82 -4.33 -9.37
N LYS A 56 3.11 -3.17 -8.80
CA LYS A 56 4.29 -2.94 -7.97
C LYS A 56 3.89 -2.36 -6.62
N ALA A 57 4.52 -2.87 -5.56
CA ALA A 57 4.27 -2.40 -4.19
C ALA A 57 4.56 -0.90 -4.03
N ASN A 58 5.63 -0.40 -4.64
CA ASN A 58 5.98 1.02 -4.58
C ASN A 58 4.90 1.93 -5.18
N LEU A 59 4.21 1.50 -6.24
CA LEU A 59 3.11 2.27 -6.83
C LEU A 59 1.87 2.30 -5.92
N LEU A 60 1.54 1.18 -5.28
CA LEU A 60 0.47 1.16 -4.27
C LEU A 60 0.79 2.13 -3.12
N LEU A 61 2.02 2.08 -2.59
CA LEU A 61 2.44 2.97 -1.50
C LEU A 61 2.44 4.44 -1.94
N ALA A 62 2.92 4.73 -3.15
CA ALA A 62 2.91 6.08 -3.71
C ALA A 62 1.48 6.61 -3.86
N ALA A 63 0.54 5.78 -4.35
CA ALA A 63 -0.86 6.15 -4.47
C ALA A 63 -1.48 6.45 -3.09
N LEU A 64 -1.25 5.61 -2.08
CA LEU A 64 -1.69 5.87 -0.70
C LEU A 64 -1.12 7.18 -0.15
N HIS A 65 0.18 7.40 -0.37
CA HIS A 65 0.88 8.60 0.08
C HIS A 65 0.33 9.86 -0.59
N GLU A 66 0.06 9.80 -1.88
CA GLU A 66 -0.51 10.93 -2.61
C GLU A 66 -1.94 11.24 -2.15
N ARG A 67 -2.77 10.23 -1.80
CA ARG A 67 -4.08 10.46 -1.16
C ARG A 67 -3.96 11.13 0.21
N VAL A 68 -2.93 10.77 0.98
CA VAL A 68 -2.62 11.45 2.24
C VAL A 68 -2.24 12.91 2.01
N LEU A 69 -1.39 13.20 1.02
CA LEU A 69 -0.98 14.57 0.67
C LEU A 69 -2.15 15.41 0.13
N ALA A 70 -3.09 14.78 -0.57
CA ALA A 70 -4.33 15.43 -1.04
C ALA A 70 -5.34 15.69 0.09
N GLY A 71 -5.06 15.25 1.33
CA GLY A 71 -6.00 15.36 2.46
C GLY A 71 -7.19 14.40 2.37
N ALA A 72 -7.15 13.44 1.45
CA ALA A 72 -8.24 12.51 1.17
C ALA A 72 -8.19 11.23 2.04
N ALA A 73 -7.12 11.05 2.82
CA ALA A 73 -6.93 9.91 3.72
C ALA A 73 -6.57 10.37 5.15
N PRO A 74 -7.47 11.07 5.87
CA PRO A 74 -7.18 11.66 7.17
C PRO A 74 -6.79 10.63 8.24
N ALA A 75 -7.34 9.40 8.15
CA ALA A 75 -6.99 8.32 9.06
C ALA A 75 -5.51 7.87 8.90
N LEU A 76 -4.99 7.84 7.67
CA LEU A 76 -3.59 7.53 7.39
C LEU A 76 -2.68 8.74 7.65
N ALA A 77 -3.15 9.96 7.43
CA ALA A 77 -2.35 11.18 7.59
C ALA A 77 -1.68 11.30 8.97
N ALA A 78 -2.32 10.77 10.03
CA ALA A 78 -1.75 10.75 11.38
C ALA A 78 -0.41 10.00 11.50
N TYR A 79 -0.15 9.05 10.59
CA TYR A 79 1.07 8.23 10.56
C TYR A 79 2.15 8.78 9.62
N PHE A 80 1.78 9.61 8.63
CA PHE A 80 2.70 10.12 7.61
C PHE A 80 3.34 11.45 8.03
N PRO A 81 4.68 11.51 8.21
CA PRO A 81 5.38 12.76 8.54
C PRO A 81 5.17 13.88 7.52
N SER A 82 5.00 13.52 6.25
CA SER A 82 4.74 14.47 5.17
C SER A 82 3.41 15.21 5.28
N ALA A 83 2.45 14.66 6.03
CA ALA A 83 1.17 15.30 6.32
C ALA A 83 1.10 15.87 7.74
N GLY A 84 2.25 15.98 8.43
CA GLY A 84 2.33 16.42 9.83
C GLY A 84 1.99 15.32 10.85
N GLY A 85 1.85 14.07 10.41
CA GLY A 85 1.66 12.91 11.27
C GLY A 85 2.94 12.51 12.01
N GLY A 86 2.82 12.08 13.26
CA GLY A 86 3.93 11.58 14.07
C GLY A 86 3.63 10.25 14.76
N ARG A 87 2.49 9.63 14.42
CA ARG A 87 2.03 8.41 15.07
C ARG A 87 2.83 7.21 14.54
N SER A 88 3.40 6.43 15.45
CA SER A 88 4.03 5.16 15.10
C SER A 88 2.97 4.13 14.67
N PRO A 89 3.31 3.20 13.77
CA PRO A 89 2.40 2.12 13.36
C PRO A 89 1.94 1.31 14.58
N ASP A 90 0.62 1.14 14.70
CA ASP A 90 -0.02 0.46 15.82
C ASP A 90 -1.26 -0.32 15.33
N ALA A 91 -2.02 -0.92 16.26
CA ALA A 91 -3.21 -1.71 15.93
C ALA A 91 -4.29 -0.92 15.16
N SER A 92 -4.28 0.42 15.21
CA SER A 92 -5.24 1.25 14.47
C SER A 92 -4.84 1.46 13.00
N LEU A 93 -3.59 1.16 12.62
CA LEU A 93 -3.12 1.34 11.25
C LEU A 93 -3.90 0.48 10.24
N ALA A 94 -4.27 -0.74 10.62
CA ALA A 94 -5.08 -1.63 9.78
C ALA A 94 -6.43 -1.00 9.42
N ALA A 95 -7.11 -0.42 10.41
CA ALA A 95 -8.38 0.27 10.21
C ALA A 95 -8.21 1.54 9.37
N ALA A 96 -7.13 2.29 9.58
CA ALA A 96 -6.83 3.49 8.80
C ALA A 96 -6.56 3.16 7.32
N LEU A 97 -5.80 2.10 7.06
CA LEU A 97 -5.57 1.61 5.70
C LEU A 97 -6.88 1.16 5.05
N ALA A 98 -7.68 0.32 5.72
CA ALA A 98 -8.96 -0.15 5.20
C ALA A 98 -9.93 1.01 4.90
N ALA A 99 -10.00 2.02 5.76
CA ALA A 99 -10.79 3.22 5.52
C ALA A 99 -10.32 3.95 4.24
N CYS A 100 -9.01 4.15 4.09
CA CYS A 100 -8.47 4.79 2.89
C CYS A 100 -8.77 3.97 1.62
N LEU A 101 -8.56 2.65 1.65
CA LEU A 101 -8.81 1.77 0.49
C LEU A 101 -10.28 1.80 0.08
N ASN A 102 -11.21 1.82 1.05
CA ASN A 102 -12.65 1.86 0.78
C ASN A 102 -13.11 3.22 0.28
N GLU A 103 -12.67 4.31 0.93
CA GLU A 103 -13.11 5.67 0.59
C GLU A 103 -12.48 6.16 -0.72
N GLN A 104 -11.24 5.76 -1.01
CA GLN A 104 -10.47 6.25 -2.15
C GLN A 104 -10.32 5.22 -3.28
N HIS A 105 -11.08 4.11 -3.26
CA HIS A 105 -10.94 3.02 -4.23
C HIS A 105 -10.91 3.49 -5.69
N VAL A 106 -11.90 4.31 -6.08
CA VAL A 106 -12.00 4.83 -7.46
C VAL A 106 -10.81 5.73 -7.81
N ALA A 107 -10.38 6.55 -6.86
CA ALA A 107 -9.28 7.48 -7.07
C ALA A 107 -7.92 6.77 -7.10
N LEU A 108 -7.79 5.62 -6.42
CA LEU A 108 -6.61 4.76 -6.43
C LEU A 108 -6.48 3.97 -7.75
N LEU A 109 -7.60 3.67 -8.43
CA LEU A 109 -7.58 3.05 -9.76
C LEU A 109 -7.16 4.00 -10.88
N GLN A 110 -7.14 5.31 -10.62
CA GLN A 110 -6.79 6.33 -11.61
C GLN A 110 -5.29 6.74 -11.56
N HIS A 111 -4.51 6.14 -10.66
CA HIS A 111 -3.07 6.33 -10.51
C HIS A 111 -2.29 5.20 -11.18
#